data_AF-A0A8J3N9I3-F1
#
_entry.id   AF-A0A8J3N9I3-F1
#
_cell.length_a   1.000
_cell.length_b   1.000
_cell.length_c   1.000
_cell.angle_alpha   90.00
_cell.angle_beta   90.00
_cell.angle_gamma   90.00
#
_symmetry.space_group_name_H-M   'P 1'
#
loop_
_entity.id
_entity.type
_entity.pdbx_description
1 polymer ?
#
loop_
_entity_poly.entity_id
_entity_poly.type
_entity_poly.pdbx_seq_one_letter_code
_entity_poly.pdbx_strand_id
1 'polypeptide(L)'
;MRYYLELWIAAPKPTPDLLLDTELPGDPPLQQRNATVRALLFDLMKQYRLPSVAKVIVKYYSSEDHTCVGGKVLEHVMLPSRKDLTEMS
;
A
#
# COMPACT_ATOMS: atom_id res chain seq x y z
N MET A 1 4.58 -11.43 17.18
CA MET A 1 3.52 -11.58 16.16
C MET A 1 3.98 -10.89 14.88
N ARG A 2 3.97 -11.57 13.73
CA ARG A 2 4.24 -10.97 12.41
C ARG A 2 2.90 -10.66 11.73
N TYR A 3 2.86 -9.70 10.81
CA TYR A 3 1.66 -9.42 10.02
C TYR A 3 1.99 -9.47 8.54
N TYR A 4 1.06 -9.99 7.75
CA TYR A 4 1.12 -9.96 6.29
C TYR A 4 0.27 -8.82 5.75
N LEU A 5 0.81 -8.14 4.75
CA LEU A 5 0.15 -7.05 4.04
C LEU A 5 -0.07 -7.47 2.60
N GLU A 6 -1.33 -7.51 2.17
CA GLU A 6 -1.75 -7.73 0.77
C GLU A 6 -2.23 -6.40 0.18
N LEU A 7 -1.65 -5.97 -0.93
CA LEU A 7 -2.01 -4.77 -1.68
C LEU A 7 -2.45 -5.14 -3.09
N TRP A 8 -3.73 -4.95 -3.39
CA TRP A 8 -4.26 -5.12 -4.74
C TRP A 8 -4.44 -3.75 -5.41
N ILE A 9 -3.71 -3.50 -6.50
CA ILE A 9 -3.61 -2.21 -7.16
C ILE A 9 -4.20 -2.34 -8.57
N ALA A 10 -5.32 -1.67 -8.80
CA ALA A 10 -5.91 -1.53 -10.12
C ALA A 10 -5.16 -0.45 -10.91
N ALA A 11 -4.35 -0.89 -11.87
CA ALA A 11 -3.51 0.00 -12.67
C ALA A 11 -4.28 0.52 -13.91
N PRO A 12 -3.95 1.72 -14.41
CA PRO A 12 -4.52 2.21 -15.65
C PRO A 12 -4.03 1.35 -16.83
N LYS A 13 -4.96 0.91 -17.70
CA LYS A 13 -4.62 0.17 -18.93
C LYS A 13 -3.66 1.00 -19.81
N PRO A 14 -2.67 0.39 -20.46
CA PRO A 14 -2.47 -1.05 -20.63
C PRO A 14 -1.71 -1.74 -19.49
N THR A 15 -1.37 -1.04 -18.41
CA THR A 15 -0.64 -1.64 -17.29
C THR A 15 -1.50 -2.73 -16.63
N PRO A 16 -0.94 -3.93 -16.38
CA PRO A 16 -1.64 -4.96 -15.61
C PRO A 16 -1.86 -4.53 -14.16
N ASP A 17 -2.92 -5.07 -13.55
CA ASP A 17 -3.15 -4.94 -12.11
C ASP A 17 -1.99 -5.60 -11.34
N LEU A 18 -1.66 -5.03 -10.19
CA LEU A 18 -0.53 -5.47 -9.37
C LEU A 18 -1.04 -6.01 -8.04
N LEU A 19 -0.44 -7.11 -7.59
CA LEU A 19 -0.60 -7.66 -6.24
C LEU A 19 0.75 -7.63 -5.55
N LEU A 20 0.83 -6.99 -4.38
CA LEU A 20 2.01 -7.03 -3.52
C LEU A 20 1.66 -7.68 -2.19
N ASP A 21 2.37 -8.74 -1.87
CA ASP A 21 2.32 -9.40 -0.57
C ASP A 21 3.65 -9.22 0.14
N THR A 22 3.64 -8.65 1.35
CA THR A 22 4.86 -8.40 2.13
C THR A 22 4.65 -8.61 3.62
N GLU A 23 5.72 -9.06 4.29
CA GLU A 23 5.75 -9.21 5.74
C GLU A 23 6.09 -7.88 6.41
N LEU A 24 5.27 -7.47 7.37
CA LEU A 24 5.56 -6.36 8.27
C LEU A 24 6.27 -6.89 9.52
N PRO A 25 7.42 -6.29 9.91
CA PRO A 25 8.11 -6.70 11.11
C PRO A 25 7.33 -6.27 12.36
N GLY A 26 6.99 -7.25 13.20
CA GLY A 26 6.29 -7.02 14.46
C GLY A 26 4.83 -6.59 14.30
N ASP A 27 4.30 -5.91 15.31
CA ASP A 27 2.95 -5.34 15.33
C ASP A 27 3.00 -3.80 15.33
N PRO A 28 3.28 -3.15 14.18
CA PRO A 28 3.37 -1.70 14.14
C PRO A 28 2.00 -1.06 14.42
N PRO A 29 1.93 0.08 15.13
CA PRO A 29 0.70 0.83 15.31
C PRO A 29 0.02 1.16 13.97
N LEU A 30 -1.31 1.33 13.96
CA LEU A 30 -2.09 1.59 12.75
C LEU A 30 -1.55 2.77 11.91
N GLN A 31 -1.05 3.82 12.57
CA GLN A 31 -0.45 4.98 11.89
C GLN A 31 0.81 4.58 11.10
N GLN A 32 1.66 3.75 11.69
CA GLN A 32 2.89 3.26 11.04
C GLN A 32 2.56 2.29 9.90
N ARG A 33 1.55 1.42 10.06
CA ARG A 33 1.03 0.57 8.98
C ARG A 33 0.59 1.39 7.77
N ASN A 34 -0.15 2.48 7.99
CA ASN A 34 -0.59 3.38 6.92
C ASN A 34 0.59 4.08 6.23
N ALA A 35 1.62 4.48 6.99
CA ALA A 35 2.82 5.08 6.44
C ALA A 35 3.59 4.08 5.56
N THR A 36 3.74 2.83 6.01
CA THR A 36 4.38 1.75 5.23
C THR A 36 3.63 1.47 3.93
N VAL A 37 2.30 1.36 3.97
CA VAL A 37 1.47 1.17 2.76
C VAL A 37 1.68 2.31 1.76
N ARG A 38 1.71 3.56 2.24
CA ARG A 38 1.94 4.72 1.38
C ARG A 38 3.32 4.70 0.75
N ALA A 39 4.36 4.36 1.51
CA ALA A 39 5.72 4.24 1.00
C ALA A 39 5.84 3.15 -0.08
N LEU A 40 5.31 1.95 0.20
CA LEU A 40 5.29 0.84 -0.76
C LEU A 40 4.53 1.20 -2.04
N LEU A 41 3.36 1.82 -1.89
CA LEU A 41 2.56 2.27 -3.03
C LEU A 41 3.31 3.32 -3.86
N PHE A 42 3.97 4.28 -3.21
CA PHE A 42 4.76 5.30 -3.89
C PHE A 42 5.91 4.69 -4.70
N ASP A 43 6.66 3.77 -4.10
CA ASP A 43 7.77 3.09 -4.77
C ASP A 43 7.29 2.24 -5.95
N LEU A 44 6.18 1.50 -5.79
CA LEU A 44 5.56 0.74 -6.88
C LEU A 44 5.09 1.65 -8.01
N MET A 45 4.32 2.70 -7.70
CA MET A 45 3.84 3.66 -8.70
C MET A 45 5.01 4.30 -9.46
N LYS A 46 6.12 4.58 -8.78
CA LYS A 46 7.34 5.10 -9.41
C LYS A 46 8.03 4.05 -10.30
N GLN A 47 8.19 2.82 -9.81
CA GLN A 47 8.83 1.72 -10.55
C GLN A 47 8.08 1.38 -11.84
N TYR A 48 6.74 1.32 -11.77
CA TYR A 48 5.87 0.99 -12.89
C TYR A 48 5.40 2.22 -13.68
N ARG A 49 5.90 3.42 -13.36
CA ARG A 49 5.53 4.70 -13.99
C ARG A 49 4.02 4.92 -14.04
N LEU A 50 3.33 4.64 -12.94
CA LEU A 50 1.88 4.82 -12.79
C LEU A 50 1.62 6.24 -12.27
N PRO A 51 1.14 7.18 -13.11
CA PRO A 51 0.88 8.55 -12.66
C PRO A 51 -0.29 8.62 -11.66
N SER A 52 -1.20 7.65 -11.73
CA SER A 52 -2.30 7.46 -10.79
C SER A 52 -2.70 5.98 -10.77
N VAL A 53 -3.36 5.56 -9.70
CA VAL A 53 -4.01 4.24 -9.59
C VAL A 53 -5.48 4.45 -9.28
N ALA A 54 -6.35 3.67 -9.93
CA ALA A 54 -7.78 3.84 -9.79
C ALA A 54 -8.27 3.39 -8.40
N LYS A 55 -7.71 2.27 -7.92
CA LYS A 55 -8.11 1.64 -6.67
C LYS A 55 -6.95 0.85 -6.08
N VAL A 56 -6.75 0.97 -4.78
CA VAL A 56 -5.83 0.15 -3.99
C VAL A 56 -6.60 -0.48 -2.85
N ILE A 57 -6.60 -1.80 -2.77
CA ILE A 57 -7.19 -2.54 -1.65
C ILE A 57 -6.05 -3.02 -0.77
N VAL A 58 -6.10 -2.66 0.50
CA VAL A 58 -5.12 -3.00 1.52
C VAL A 58 -5.78 -4.00 2.47
N LYS A 59 -5.17 -5.15 2.70
CA LYS A 59 -5.59 -6.09 3.74
C LYS A 59 -4.42 -6.43 4.64
N TYR A 60 -4.71 -6.49 5.93
CA TYR A 60 -3.79 -6.90 6.96
C TYR A 60 -4.21 -8.27 7.46
N TYR A 61 -3.27 -9.21 7.48
CA TYR A 61 -3.48 -10.54 8.01
C TYR A 61 -2.54 -10.80 9.17
N SER A 62 -3.04 -11.50 10.19
CA SER A 62 -2.20 -12.04 11.27
C SER A 62 -1.41 -13.23 10.74
N SER A 63 -0.11 -13.31 11.06
CA SER A 63 0.74 -14.44 10.63
C SER A 63 0.45 -15.76 11.33
N GLU A 64 -0.20 -15.72 12.50
CA GLU A 64 -0.40 -16.93 13.31
C GLU A 64 -1.55 -17.79 12.76
N ASP A 65 -2.60 -17.15 12.26
CA ASP A 65 -3.85 -17.77 11.85
C ASP A 65 -4.28 -17.37 10.43
N HIS A 66 -3.52 -16.51 9.75
CA HIS A 66 -3.81 -15.99 8.40
C HIS A 66 -5.19 -15.33 8.31
N THR A 67 -5.74 -14.86 9.44
CA THR A 67 -7.03 -14.19 9.47
C THR A 67 -6.88 -12.73 9.09
N CYS A 68 -7.86 -12.20 8.35
CA CYS A 68 -7.92 -10.78 8.02
C CYS A 68 -8.27 -10.00 9.29
N VAL A 69 -7.31 -9.25 9.81
CA VAL A 69 -7.46 -8.42 11.02
C VAL A 69 -7.91 -7.00 10.69
N GLY A 70 -7.96 -6.64 9.40
CA GLY A 70 -8.47 -5.35 8.95
C GLY A 70 -8.15 -5.09 7.48
N GLY A 71 -8.87 -4.16 6.89
CA GLY A 71 -8.64 -3.76 5.51
C GLY A 71 -9.09 -2.33 5.24
N LYS A 72 -8.54 -1.76 4.17
CA LYS A 72 -8.86 -0.41 3.72
C LYS A 72 -8.85 -0.35 2.20
N VAL A 73 -9.82 0.37 1.63
CA VAL A 73 -9.82 0.71 0.22
C VAL A 73 -9.38 2.16 0.07
N LEU A 74 -8.43 2.41 -0.83
CA LEU A 74 -8.00 3.74 -1.25
C LEU A 74 -8.40 3.91 -2.72
N GLU A 75 -9.24 4.91 -3.00
CA GLU A 75 -9.68 5.21 -4.36
C GLU A 75 -8.95 6.45 -4.89
N HIS A 76 -8.72 6.49 -6.20
CA HIS A 76 -8.11 7.62 -6.91
C HIS A 76 -6.79 8.12 -6.29
N VAL A 77 -5.85 7.21 -6.05
CA VAL A 77 -4.55 7.60 -5.48
C VAL A 77 -3.66 8.18 -6.57
N MET A 78 -3.37 9.48 -6.45
CA MET A 78 -2.40 10.17 -7.28
C MET A 78 -1.04 10.17 -6.58
N LEU A 79 0.05 10.15 -7.36
CA LEU A 79 1.36 10.38 -6.79
C LEU A 79 1.41 11.79 -6.20
N PRO A 80 1.73 11.96 -4.91
CA PRO A 80 2.09 13.27 -4.39
C PRO A 80 3.29 13.79 -5.19
N SER A 81 3.26 15.07 -5.53
CA SER A 81 4.41 15.68 -6.19
C SER A 81 5.60 15.64 -5.21
N ARG A 82 6.84 15.68 -5.71
CA ARG A 82 8.04 15.65 -4.86
C ARG A 82 8.06 16.77 -3.80
N LYS A 83 7.27 17.83 -3.99
CA LYS A 83 7.09 18.93 -3.02
C LYS A 83 6.25 18.51 -1.81
N ASP A 84 5.22 17.69 -2.00
CA ASP A 84 4.28 17.28 -0.96
C ASP A 84 4.91 16.33 0.08
N LEU A 85 6.02 15.66 -0.26
CA LEU A 85 6.74 14.77 0.65
C LEU A 85 7.68 15.51 1.63
N THR A 86 7.88 16.82 1.47
CA THR A 86 8.85 17.61 2.25
C THR A 86 8.18 18.55 3.27
N GLU A 87 6.84 18.62 3.32
CA GLU A 87 6.09 19.55 4.20
C GLU A 87 5.43 18.87 5.43
N MET A 88 5.88 17.68 5.83
CA MET A 88 5.51 17.07 7.13
C MET A 88 6.72 16.92 8.05
N SER A 89 7.56 17.96 8.16
CA SER A 89 8.58 18.10 9.20
C SER A 89 8.23 19.24 10.15
#